data_AF-A0A424PG01-F1
#
_entry.id   AF-A0A424PG01-F1
#
_cell.length_a   1.000
_cell.length_b   1.000
_cell.length_c   1.000
_cell.angle_alpha   90.00
_cell.angle_beta   90.00
_cell.angle_gamma   90.00
#
_symmetry.space_group_name_H-M   'P 1'
#
loop_
_entity.id
_entity.type
_entity.pdbx_description
1 polymer ?
#
loop_
_entity_poly.entity_id
_entity_poly.type
_entity_poly.pdbx_seq_one_letter_code
_entity_poly.pdbx_strand_id
1 'polypeptide(L)'
;PYEGFSIELILGYLFAPFMWLIGVETQDITLMGQLLGLKIVASEFVGYIELAALKDINNTLHFGYQKSVLMASYLLCGFANFASIGIQVGGISVIAPMQRKNLSELGLKAMIGGTIVSLMSATIAGAILG
;
A
#
# COMPACT_ATOMS: atom_id res chain seq x y z
N PRO A 1 -18.65 3.45 -5.00
CA PRO A 1 -18.30 3.56 -3.57
C PRO A 1 -18.05 4.99 -3.08
N TYR A 2 -17.42 5.86 -3.87
CA TYR A 2 -17.13 7.23 -3.45
C TYR A 2 -18.33 8.16 -3.62
N GLU A 3 -18.71 8.87 -2.55
CA GLU A 3 -19.82 9.84 -2.56
C GLU A 3 -19.43 11.20 -3.15
N GLY A 4 -18.13 11.46 -3.31
CA GLY A 4 -17.60 12.69 -3.85
C GLY A 4 -16.14 12.59 -4.24
N PHE A 5 -15.56 13.70 -4.67
CA PHE A 5 -14.14 13.79 -4.99
C PHE A 5 -13.30 13.73 -3.71
N SER A 6 -12.41 12.74 -3.63
CA SER A 6 -11.56 12.52 -2.46
C SER A 6 -10.18 11.99 -2.88
N ILE A 7 -9.22 12.03 -1.96
CA ILE A 7 -7.88 11.51 -2.24
C ILE A 7 -7.89 9.99 -2.44
N GLU A 8 -8.76 9.29 -1.71
CA GLU A 8 -9.01 7.85 -1.81
C GLU A 8 -9.54 7.50 -3.20
N LEU A 9 -10.46 8.30 -3.76
CA LEU A 9 -10.95 8.12 -5.12
C LEU A 9 -9.80 8.24 -6.13
N ILE A 10 -9.00 9.31 -6.05
CA ILE A 10 -7.90 9.56 -6.99
C ILE A 10 -6.89 8.41 -6.93
N LEU A 11 -6.46 8.06 -5.72
CA LEU A 11 -5.48 7.01 -5.49
C LEU A 11 -6.03 5.63 -5.89
N GLY A 12 -7.30 5.38 -5.61
CA GLY A 12 -8.01 4.17 -5.99
C GLY A 12 -7.97 3.94 -7.50
N TYR A 13 -8.39 4.92 -8.29
CA TYR A 13 -8.34 4.82 -9.75
C TYR A 13 -6.93 4.84 -10.32
N LEU A 14 -6.01 5.60 -9.72
CA LEU A 14 -4.61 5.66 -10.14
C LEU A 14 -3.92 4.29 -10.01
N PHE A 15 -4.17 3.59 -8.91
CA PHE A 15 -3.51 2.31 -8.63
C PHE A 15 -4.31 1.07 -9.03
N ALA A 16 -5.61 1.20 -9.36
CA ALA A 16 -6.45 0.10 -9.81
C ALA A 16 -5.83 -0.78 -10.93
N PRO A 17 -5.16 -0.23 -11.97
CA PRO A 17 -4.52 -1.06 -13.00
C PRO A 17 -3.43 -2.00 -12.43
N PHE A 18 -2.68 -1.54 -11.42
CA PHE A 18 -1.70 -2.38 -10.75
C PHE A 18 -2.36 -3.46 -9.89
N MET A 19 -3.49 -3.15 -9.25
CA MET A 19 -4.22 -4.12 -8.43
C MET A 19 -4.77 -5.26 -9.28
N TRP A 20 -5.32 -4.91 -10.46
CA TRP A 20 -5.73 -5.90 -11.44
C TRP A 20 -4.55 -6.78 -11.89
N LEU A 21 -3.38 -6.17 -12.15
CA LEU A 21 -2.18 -6.90 -12.58
C LEU A 21 -1.69 -7.93 -11.55
N ILE A 22 -1.80 -7.64 -10.25
CA ILE A 22 -1.36 -8.55 -9.17
C ILE A 22 -2.41 -9.60 -8.78
N GLY A 23 -3.54 -9.67 -9.51
CA GLY A 23 -4.56 -10.72 -9.33
C GLY A 23 -5.62 -10.42 -8.28
N VAL A 24 -5.86 -9.13 -7.97
CA VAL A 24 -7.00 -8.70 -7.15
C VAL A 24 -8.28 -8.82 -7.96
N GLU A 25 -9.36 -9.22 -7.29
CA GLU A 25 -10.67 -9.36 -7.91
C GLU A 25 -11.19 -8.05 -8.48
N THR A 26 -11.77 -8.08 -9.67
CA THR A 26 -12.09 -6.87 -10.46
C THR A 26 -13.00 -5.89 -9.72
N GLN A 27 -13.90 -6.39 -8.85
CA GLN A 27 -14.77 -5.53 -8.05
C GLN A 27 -14.05 -4.80 -6.90
N ASP A 28 -12.88 -5.31 -6.50
CA ASP A 28 -12.09 -4.84 -5.36
C ASP A 28 -10.88 -3.99 -5.77
N ILE A 29 -10.52 -3.93 -7.06
CA ILE A 29 -9.27 -3.28 -7.53
C ILE A 29 -9.16 -1.81 -7.14
N THR A 30 -10.27 -1.06 -7.18
CA THR A 30 -10.26 0.37 -6.85
C THR A 30 -10.09 0.59 -5.35
N LEU A 31 -10.76 -0.23 -4.53
CA LEU A 31 -10.61 -0.20 -3.07
C LEU A 31 -9.21 -0.65 -2.66
N MET A 32 -8.65 -1.68 -3.29
CA MET A 32 -7.28 -2.09 -3.05
C MET A 32 -6.28 -1.00 -3.49
N GLY A 33 -6.55 -0.32 -4.61
CA GLY A 33 -5.72 0.76 -5.11
C GLY A 33 -5.65 1.93 -4.13
N GLN A 34 -6.77 2.22 -3.45
CA GLN A 34 -6.83 3.26 -2.43
C GLN A 34 -5.95 2.90 -1.22
N LEU A 35 -5.93 1.63 -0.83
CA LEU A 35 -5.08 1.16 0.28
C LEU A 35 -3.59 1.30 -0.05
N LEU A 36 -3.18 0.94 -1.28
CA LEU A 36 -1.81 1.17 -1.74
C LEU A 36 -1.46 2.66 -1.70
N GLY A 37 -2.36 3.50 -2.21
CA GLY A 37 -2.13 4.94 -2.24
C GLY A 37 -2.00 5.53 -0.84
N LEU A 38 -2.94 5.24 0.06
CA LEU A 38 -2.91 5.66 1.46
C LEU A 38 -1.63 5.21 2.16
N LYS A 39 -1.19 3.98 1.91
CA LYS A 39 0.11 3.49 2.41
C LYS A 39 1.26 4.36 1.93
N ILE A 40 1.34 4.68 0.63
CA ILE A 40 2.47 5.44 0.07
C ILE A 40 2.47 6.89 0.56
N VAL A 41 1.31 7.56 0.52
CA VAL A 41 1.20 9.01 0.80
C VAL A 41 1.15 9.33 2.30
N ALA A 42 0.57 8.43 3.11
CA ALA A 42 0.42 8.62 4.55
C ALA A 42 1.25 7.57 5.32
N SER A 43 0.68 6.39 5.55
CA SER A 43 1.37 5.26 6.17
C SER A 43 0.53 3.99 6.06
N GLU A 44 1.18 2.84 6.26
CA GLU A 44 0.52 1.54 6.40
C GLU A 44 -0.49 1.50 7.54
N PHE A 45 -0.29 2.26 8.62
CA PHE A 45 -1.25 2.33 9.72
C PHE A 45 -2.58 2.94 9.29
N VAL A 46 -2.55 4.02 8.50
CA VAL A 46 -3.76 4.61 7.90
C VAL A 46 -4.42 3.60 6.97
N GLY A 47 -3.62 2.90 6.15
CA GLY A 47 -4.11 1.80 5.31
C GLY A 47 -4.78 0.67 6.11
N TYR A 48 -4.24 0.30 7.27
CA TYR A 48 -4.83 -0.75 8.11
C TYR A 48 -6.15 -0.33 8.77
N ILE A 49 -6.30 0.96 9.12
CA ILE A 49 -7.58 1.51 9.61
C ILE A 49 -8.64 1.38 8.52
N GLU A 50 -8.30 1.78 7.28
CA GLU A 50 -9.21 1.68 6.14
C GLU A 50 -9.53 0.21 5.81
N LEU A 51 -8.53 -0.67 5.82
CA LEU A 51 -8.75 -2.12 5.64
C LEU A 51 -9.70 -2.70 6.70
N ALA A 52 -9.61 -2.24 7.96
CA ALA A 52 -10.51 -2.69 9.01
C ALA A 52 -11.98 -2.33 8.68
N ALA A 53 -12.22 -1.13 8.14
CA ALA A 53 -13.54 -0.70 7.69
C ALA A 53 -14.03 -1.46 6.44
N LEU A 54 -13.14 -1.74 5.49
CA LEU A 54 -13.48 -2.46 4.25
C LEU A 54 -13.67 -3.97 4.46
N LYS A 55 -13.16 -4.53 5.57
CA LYS A 55 -13.38 -5.93 5.96
C LYS A 55 -14.76 -6.15 6.57
N ASP A 56 -15.39 -5.11 7.13
CA ASP A 56 -16.70 -5.25 7.77
C ASP A 56 -17.81 -5.35 6.72
N ILE A 57 -18.43 -6.52 6.63
CA ILE A 57 -19.52 -6.82 5.69
C ILE A 57 -20.79 -5.99 5.95
N ASN A 58 -20.92 -5.38 7.13
CA ASN A 58 -22.05 -4.50 7.44
C ASN A 58 -21.84 -3.09 6.89
N ASN A 59 -20.62 -2.77 6.45
CA ASN A 59 -20.33 -1.51 5.80
C ASN A 59 -20.93 -1.50 4.39
N THR A 60 -21.49 -0.38 3.97
CA THR A 60 -21.97 -0.20 2.58
C THR A 60 -20.85 -0.39 1.57
N LEU A 61 -19.62 -0.19 2.04
CA LEU A 61 -18.39 -0.14 1.29
C LEU A 61 -17.43 -1.19 1.89
N HIS A 62 -17.38 -2.36 1.27
CA HIS A 62 -16.57 -3.49 1.75
C HIS A 62 -15.94 -4.24 0.57
N PHE A 63 -14.90 -5.01 0.86
CA PHE A 63 -14.33 -5.95 -0.11
C PHE A 63 -15.33 -7.07 -0.40
N GLY A 64 -15.59 -7.32 -1.68
CA GLY A 64 -16.51 -8.37 -2.10
C GLY A 64 -15.91 -9.77 -2.00
N TYR A 65 -14.57 -9.90 -1.88
CA TYR A 65 -13.89 -11.18 -1.71
C TYR A 65 -12.95 -11.24 -0.50
N GLN A 66 -13.01 -12.34 0.24
CA GLN A 66 -12.10 -12.60 1.37
C GLN A 66 -10.64 -12.68 0.94
N LYS A 67 -10.37 -13.15 -0.29
CA LYS A 67 -9.04 -13.15 -0.91
C LYS A 67 -8.43 -11.75 -0.93
N SER A 68 -9.23 -10.73 -1.28
CA SER A 68 -8.81 -9.33 -1.31
C SER A 68 -8.42 -8.83 0.08
N VAL A 69 -9.12 -9.22 1.14
CA VAL A 69 -8.76 -8.88 2.53
C VAL A 69 -7.38 -9.44 2.90
N LEU A 70 -7.10 -10.70 2.54
CA LEU A 70 -5.79 -11.29 2.79
C LEU A 70 -4.69 -10.62 1.95
N MET A 71 -4.93 -10.41 0.65
CA MET A 71 -3.98 -9.73 -0.24
C MET A 71 -3.67 -8.32 0.26
N ALA A 72 -4.69 -7.56 0.69
CA ALA A 72 -4.53 -6.25 1.30
C ALA A 72 -3.66 -6.28 2.56
N SER A 73 -3.81 -7.32 3.38
CA SER A 73 -3.00 -7.48 4.60
C SER A 73 -1.51 -7.64 4.27
N TYR A 74 -1.18 -8.38 3.22
CA TYR A 74 0.21 -8.51 2.73
C TYR A 74 0.71 -7.25 2.00
N LEU A 75 -0.17 -6.60 1.23
CA LEU A 75 0.13 -5.34 0.54
C LEU A 75 0.51 -4.24 1.54
N LEU A 76 -0.21 -4.15 2.66
CA LEU A 76 0.04 -3.15 3.69
C LEU A 76 1.24 -3.47 4.56
N CYS A 77 1.63 -4.75 4.66
CA CYS A 77 2.77 -5.20 5.46
C CYS A 77 4.10 -4.66 4.91
N GLY A 78 4.54 -3.51 5.42
CA GLY A 78 5.83 -2.90 5.11
C GLY A 78 5.78 -1.37 5.14
N PHE A 79 6.88 -0.76 5.58
CA PHE A 79 7.01 0.68 5.80
C PHE A 79 7.44 1.47 4.55
N ALA A 80 7.00 1.04 3.37
CA ALA A 80 7.34 1.69 2.10
C ALA A 80 6.41 2.90 1.85
N ASN A 81 6.79 4.05 2.40
CA ASN A 81 6.05 5.32 2.32
C ASN A 81 7.01 6.53 2.36
N PHE A 82 6.52 7.73 2.05
CA PHE A 82 7.36 8.93 2.02
C PHE A 82 7.98 9.28 3.38
N ALA A 83 7.24 9.09 4.48
CA ALA A 83 7.73 9.39 5.82
C ALA A 83 8.92 8.50 6.22
N SER A 84 8.89 7.23 5.83
CA SER A 84 9.95 6.25 6.09
C SER A 84 11.28 6.57 5.42
N ILE A 85 11.28 7.36 4.33
CA ILE A 85 12.53 7.89 3.77
C ILE A 85 13.22 8.78 4.80
N GLY A 86 12.48 9.70 5.41
CA GLY A 86 12.99 10.59 6.45
C GLY A 86 13.48 9.83 7.68
N ILE A 87 12.73 8.81 8.12
CA ILE A 87 13.11 7.95 9.24
C ILE A 87 14.43 7.22 8.95
N GLN A 88 14.58 6.62 7.77
CA GLN A 88 15.80 5.89 7.40
C GLN A 88 17.00 6.82 7.22
N VAL A 89 16.82 7.94 6.52
CA VAL A 89 17.89 8.94 6.36
C VAL A 89 18.30 9.48 7.72
N GLY A 90 17.35 9.86 8.58
CA GLY A 90 17.64 10.37 9.92
C GLY A 90 18.32 9.33 10.82
N GLY A 91 17.73 8.15 10.95
CA GLY A 91 18.22 7.09 11.83
C GLY A 91 19.59 6.54 11.41
N ILE A 92 19.77 6.20 10.13
CA ILE A 92 21.04 5.62 9.65
C ILE A 92 22.15 6.68 9.65
N SER A 93 21.84 7.96 9.39
CA SER A 93 22.87 9.02 9.41
C SER A 93 23.48 9.25 10.80
N VAL A 94 22.81 8.85 11.89
CA VAL A 94 23.41 8.90 13.24
C VAL A 94 24.53 7.86 13.38
N ILE A 95 24.36 6.69 12.76
CA ILE A 95 25.30 5.57 12.84
C ILE A 95 26.39 5.67 11.76
N ALA A 96 26.04 6.19 10.58
CA ALA A 96 26.93 6.35 9.43
C ALA A 96 26.78 7.76 8.82
N PRO A 97 27.31 8.83 9.46
CA PRO A 97 27.13 10.21 9.03
C PRO A 97 27.58 10.49 7.58
N MET A 98 28.66 9.84 7.15
CA MET A 98 29.21 9.96 5.80
C MET A 98 28.30 9.39 4.69
N GLN A 99 27.28 8.60 5.05
CA GLN A 99 26.35 7.98 4.10
C GLN A 99 25.09 8.83 3.85
N ARG A 100 24.89 9.93 4.58
CA ARG A 100 23.67 10.75 4.50
C ARG A 100 23.28 11.13 3.07
N LYS A 101 24.27 11.53 2.26
CA LYS A 101 24.07 11.88 0.84
C LYS A 101 23.53 10.68 0.05
N ASN A 102 24.21 9.54 0.12
CA ASN A 102 23.81 8.31 -0.54
C ASN A 102 22.40 7.87 -0.12
N LEU A 103 22.08 7.95 1.18
CA LEU A 103 20.76 7.60 1.71
C LEU A 103 19.66 8.50 1.15
N SER A 104 19.88 9.80 1.09
CA SER A 104 18.90 10.74 0.52
C SER A 104 18.69 10.52 -0.99
N GLU A 105 19.75 10.22 -1.73
CA GLU A 105 19.68 9.94 -3.18
C GLU A 105 18.98 8.60 -3.49
N LEU A 106 19.14 7.61 -2.61
CA LEU A 106 18.52 6.29 -2.74
C LEU A 106 17.10 6.24 -2.17
N GLY A 107 16.70 7.18 -1.33
CA GLY A 107 15.45 7.12 -0.56
C GLY A 107 14.21 6.81 -1.40
N LEU A 108 13.99 7.54 -2.50
CA LEU A 108 12.84 7.31 -3.37
C LEU A 108 12.92 5.94 -4.08
N LYS A 109 14.11 5.53 -4.53
CA LYS A 109 14.34 4.22 -5.16
C LYS A 109 14.09 3.09 -4.18
N ALA A 110 14.54 3.25 -2.92
CA ALA A 110 14.31 2.29 -1.86
C ALA A 110 12.82 2.18 -1.49
N MET A 111 12.10 3.30 -1.45
CA MET A 111 10.64 3.31 -1.24
C MET A 111 9.92 2.55 -2.35
N ILE A 112 10.20 2.87 -3.63
CA ILE A 112 9.60 2.19 -4.78
C ILE A 112 9.92 0.69 -4.75
N GLY A 113 11.18 0.32 -4.46
CA GLY A 113 11.58 -1.08 -4.30
C GLY A 113 10.81 -1.79 -3.20
N GLY A 114 10.64 -1.15 -2.04
CA GLY A 114 9.82 -1.67 -0.94
C GLY A 114 8.35 -1.84 -1.32
N THR A 115 7.78 -0.90 -2.08
CA THR A 115 6.41 -1.00 -2.59
C THR A 115 6.25 -2.19 -3.53
N ILE A 116 7.21 -2.40 -4.44
CA ILE A 116 7.21 -3.56 -5.35
C ILE A 116 7.28 -4.87 -4.56
N VAL A 117 8.10 -4.94 -3.51
CA VAL A 117 8.16 -6.13 -2.64
C VAL A 117 6.80 -6.40 -1.99
N SER A 118 6.13 -5.38 -1.45
CA SER A 118 4.77 -5.55 -0.89
C SER A 118 3.75 -6.02 -1.95
N LEU A 119 3.81 -5.50 -3.17
CA LEU A 119 2.97 -5.95 -4.29
C LEU A 119 3.24 -7.41 -4.65
N MET A 120 4.51 -7.83 -4.69
CA MET A 120 4.89 -9.22 -4.94
C MET A 120 4.40 -10.15 -3.83
N SER A 121 4.51 -9.74 -2.56
CA SER A 121 3.98 -10.53 -1.44
C SER A 121 2.47 -10.71 -1.52
N ALA A 122 1.73 -9.65 -1.86
CA ALA A 122 0.29 -9.72 -2.10
C ALA A 122 -0.05 -10.62 -3.30
N THR A 123 0.72 -10.56 -4.38
CA THR A 123 0.57 -11.42 -5.56
C THR A 123 0.73 -12.90 -5.20
N ILE A 124 1.79 -13.23 -4.45
CA ILE A 124 2.05 -14.60 -4.00
C ILE A 124 0.93 -15.10 -3.09
N ALA A 125 0.47 -14.28 -2.15
CA ALA A 125 -0.66 -14.63 -1.30
C ALA A 125 -1.93 -14.89 -2.13
N GLY A 126 -2.22 -14.02 -3.10
CA GLY A 126 -3.35 -14.19 -4.02
C GLY A 126 -3.26 -15.47 -4.84
N ALA A 127 -2.09 -15.78 -5.38
CA ALA A 127 -1.86 -16.99 -6.17
C ALA A 127 -2.03 -18.30 -5.37
N ILE A 128 -1.65 -18.29 -4.08
CA ILE A 128 -1.81 -19.45 -3.20
C ILE A 128 -3.29 -19.66 -2.82
N LEU A 129 -4.05 -18.58 -2.68
CA LEU A 129 -5.45 -18.64 -2.24
C LEU A 129 -6.42 -19.07 -3.34
N GLY A 130 -6.05 -18.92 -4.62
CA GLY A 130 -6.92 -19.20 -5.77
C GLY A 130 -7.75 -17.98 -6.13
#